data_AF-A0A2E7EK71-F1
#
_entry.id   AF-A0A2E7EK71-F1
#
_cell.length_a   1.000
_cell.length_b   1.000
_cell.length_c   1.000
_cell.angle_alpha   90.00
_cell.angle_beta   90.00
_cell.angle_gamma   90.00
#
_symmetry.space_group_name_H-M   'P 1'
#
loop_
_entity.id
_entity.type
_entity.pdbx_description
1 polymer ?
#
loop_
_entity_poly.entity_id
_entity_poly.type
_entity_poly.pdbx_seq_one_letter_code
_entity_poly.pdbx_strand_id
1 'polypeptide(L)'
;MSIRNQLACLCLFAVYFFVPTARANEEAAIAAINAAGGTVRVIAKDTADKEATFHLSDKDVTDDALVPLKDVPDLVWVNLRGTKITDEGLKHLADLKKLNRLHLEKTGITDAGLAHLKNLENLEYLNLYETKVSDAGLEHLKGLKNLKKIYVWQTDVTKKGVEGISAAIPEIYINRGADAEPGPPIKTLANARYIKVKLDGEKRILSLAEVQVIETITGKDLQTEGSASQSSNYQDTKADRAIDGNVESDFSKGSVTHTAEETAPWWLLDLGDTRDIGKIVVYNRSEVGERLKDATVEAFDRALNVVWSGKVSDAANGSVTEFVAE
;
A
#
# COMPACT_ATOMS: atom_id res chain seq x y z
N MET A 1 -63.53 -32.63 37.51
CA MET A 1 -62.67 -32.66 36.30
C MET A 1 -62.09 -31.27 36.14
N SER A 2 -60.93 -30.95 36.72
CA SER A 2 -59.56 -31.31 36.29
C SER A 2 -58.93 -30.19 35.43
N ILE A 3 -57.97 -29.44 36.01
CA ILE A 3 -56.63 -29.08 35.47
C ILE A 3 -56.63 -28.19 34.18
N ARG A 4 -55.98 -27.02 33.99
CA ARG A 4 -54.68 -26.38 34.34
C ARG A 4 -54.82 -24.88 33.94
N ASN A 5 -54.45 -23.87 34.73
CA ASN A 5 -53.11 -23.33 35.00
C ASN A 5 -52.43 -22.63 33.79
N GLN A 6 -52.31 -21.29 33.81
CA GLN A 6 -51.02 -20.60 33.96
C GLN A 6 -51.17 -19.06 34.00
N LEU A 7 -50.61 -18.46 35.06
CA LEU A 7 -50.23 -17.04 35.16
C LEU A 7 -49.07 -16.75 34.21
N ALA A 8 -49.07 -15.58 33.56
CA ALA A 8 -47.88 -14.98 32.97
C ALA A 8 -47.59 -13.65 33.69
N CYS A 9 -46.51 -13.69 34.47
CA CYS A 9 -45.84 -12.57 35.11
C CYS A 9 -45.09 -11.76 34.02
N LEU A 10 -45.44 -10.50 33.79
CA LEU A 10 -44.65 -9.59 32.95
C LEU A 10 -43.67 -8.82 33.84
N CYS A 11 -42.46 -9.36 33.98
CA CYS A 11 -41.29 -8.58 34.39
C CYS A 11 -40.85 -7.74 33.18
N LEU A 12 -41.03 -6.42 33.25
CA LEU A 12 -40.44 -5.48 32.28
C LEU A 12 -38.92 -5.51 32.46
N PHE A 13 -38.23 -6.20 31.55
CA PHE A 13 -36.77 -6.16 31.43
C PHE A 13 -36.36 -4.82 30.83
N ALA A 14 -35.67 -4.00 31.61
CA ALA A 14 -34.84 -2.92 31.08
C ALA A 14 -33.65 -3.55 30.34
N VAL A 15 -33.68 -3.52 29.00
CA VAL A 15 -32.50 -3.85 28.19
C VAL A 15 -31.65 -2.58 28.11
N TYR A 16 -30.77 -2.40 29.10
CA TYR A 16 -29.65 -1.48 28.98
C TYR A 16 -28.71 -2.02 27.91
N PHE A 17 -28.73 -1.44 26.72
CA PHE A 17 -27.67 -1.62 25.71
C PHE A 17 -26.39 -0.98 26.24
N PHE A 18 -25.52 -1.79 26.86
CA PHE A 18 -24.25 -1.34 27.40
C PHE A 18 -23.13 -1.53 26.36
N VAL A 19 -23.15 -0.74 25.27
CA VAL A 19 -21.92 -0.32 24.56
C VAL A 19 -22.04 1.13 24.01
N PRO A 20 -22.12 2.20 24.84
CA PRO A 20 -22.20 3.57 24.31
C PRO A 20 -20.91 4.40 24.45
N THR A 21 -19.90 3.97 25.22
CA THR A 21 -18.82 4.88 25.64
C THR A 21 -17.68 5.00 24.64
N ALA A 22 -17.13 3.88 24.14
CA ALA A 22 -15.96 3.92 23.26
C ALA A 22 -16.24 4.63 21.93
N ARG A 23 -17.40 4.34 21.32
CA ARG A 23 -17.83 5.00 20.07
C ARG A 23 -18.12 6.49 20.29
N ALA A 24 -18.79 6.85 21.38
CA ALA A 24 -19.05 8.26 21.70
C ALA A 24 -17.75 9.03 21.99
N ASN A 25 -16.76 8.39 22.62
CA ASN A 25 -15.45 8.97 22.86
C ASN A 25 -14.69 9.20 21.55
N GLU A 26 -14.71 8.23 20.62
CA GLU A 26 -14.07 8.37 19.32
C GLU A 26 -14.74 9.48 18.48
N GLU A 27 -16.08 9.53 18.44
CA GLU A 27 -16.81 10.59 17.74
C GLU A 27 -16.51 11.99 18.33
N ALA A 28 -16.42 12.12 19.66
CA ALA A 28 -16.02 13.35 20.33
C ALA A 28 -14.56 13.72 20.03
N ALA A 29 -13.66 12.74 19.99
CA ALA A 29 -12.26 12.95 19.66
C ALA A 29 -12.08 13.42 18.21
N ILE A 30 -12.80 12.82 17.26
CA ILE A 30 -12.82 13.25 15.85
C ILE A 30 -13.35 14.69 15.75
N ALA A 31 -14.41 15.03 16.49
CA ALA A 31 -14.91 16.41 16.51
C ALA A 31 -13.87 17.39 17.06
N ALA A 32 -13.14 17.03 18.12
CA ALA A 32 -12.05 17.83 18.68
C ALA A 32 -10.88 18.01 17.70
N ILE A 33 -10.50 16.95 16.99
CA ILE A 33 -9.47 16.99 15.92
C ILE A 33 -9.90 17.97 14.82
N ASN A 34 -11.14 17.87 14.36
CA ASN A 34 -11.70 18.78 13.34
C ASN A 34 -11.70 20.25 13.84
N ALA A 35 -12.08 20.48 15.10
CA ALA A 35 -12.03 21.80 15.71
C ALA A 35 -10.59 22.34 15.83
N ALA A 36 -9.60 21.48 16.02
CA ALA A 36 -8.18 21.82 16.08
C ALA A 36 -7.50 21.99 14.69
N GLY A 37 -8.22 21.75 13.58
CA GLY A 37 -7.68 21.88 12.22
C GLY A 37 -7.15 20.57 11.62
N GLY A 38 -7.35 19.44 12.29
CA GLY A 38 -7.16 18.13 11.69
C GLY A 38 -8.40 17.67 10.92
N THR A 39 -8.26 16.58 10.20
CA THR A 39 -9.38 15.81 9.63
C THR A 39 -9.13 14.34 9.85
N VAL A 40 -10.18 13.55 10.03
CA VAL A 40 -10.10 12.09 10.13
C VAL A 40 -11.02 11.45 9.10
N ARG A 41 -10.52 10.49 8.34
CA ARG A 41 -11.31 9.73 7.34
C ARG A 41 -10.97 8.24 7.36
N VAL A 42 -11.95 7.42 7.00
CA VAL A 42 -11.74 5.98 6.74
C VAL A 42 -11.06 5.84 5.39
N ILE A 43 -10.04 4.99 5.30
CA ILE A 43 -9.21 4.84 4.09
C ILE A 43 -9.31 3.45 3.45
N ALA A 44 -10.04 2.52 4.04
CA ALA A 44 -10.27 1.18 3.52
C ALA A 44 -11.76 0.85 3.52
N LYS A 45 -12.22 0.18 2.46
CA LYS A 45 -13.65 -0.17 2.30
C LYS A 45 -14.10 -1.23 3.31
N ASP A 46 -13.19 -2.14 3.66
CA ASP A 46 -13.50 -3.36 4.41
C ASP A 46 -12.86 -3.40 5.81
N THR A 47 -12.15 -2.34 6.21
CA THR A 47 -11.55 -2.23 7.55
C THR A 47 -11.96 -0.92 8.23
N ALA A 48 -11.73 -0.83 9.55
CA ALA A 48 -11.98 0.38 10.32
C ALA A 48 -10.83 1.40 10.22
N ASP A 49 -9.85 1.18 9.34
CA ASP A 49 -8.60 1.94 9.29
C ASP A 49 -8.83 3.39 8.90
N LYS A 50 -8.21 4.29 9.66
CA LYS A 50 -8.38 5.74 9.53
C LYS A 50 -7.06 6.44 9.25
N GLU A 51 -7.16 7.55 8.52
CA GLU A 51 -6.09 8.54 8.36
C GLU A 51 -6.48 9.83 9.10
N ALA A 52 -5.52 10.41 9.83
CA ALA A 52 -5.61 11.78 10.34
C ALA A 52 -4.65 12.72 9.59
N THR A 53 -5.16 13.83 9.08
CA THR A 53 -4.39 14.82 8.33
C THR A 53 -4.54 16.21 8.95
N PHE A 54 -3.43 16.90 9.25
CA PHE A 54 -3.42 18.23 9.87
C PHE A 54 -2.80 19.34 9.00
N HIS A 55 -2.16 19.01 7.88
CA HIS A 55 -1.43 19.98 7.03
C HIS A 55 -2.31 20.79 6.07
N LEU A 56 -3.61 20.50 5.99
CA LEU A 56 -4.55 21.12 5.04
C LEU A 56 -5.36 22.25 5.68
N SER A 57 -5.00 22.68 6.88
CA SER A 57 -5.72 23.68 7.66
C SER A 57 -5.00 25.02 7.65
N ASP A 58 -5.75 26.10 7.52
CA ASP A 58 -5.26 27.48 7.67
C ASP A 58 -4.92 27.83 9.14
N LYS A 59 -5.21 26.92 10.08
CA LYS A 59 -4.89 27.08 11.50
C LYS A 59 -3.46 26.67 11.81
N ASP A 60 -2.87 27.37 12.77
CA ASP A 60 -1.66 26.96 13.44
C ASP A 60 -1.90 25.71 14.30
N VAL A 61 -1.58 24.53 13.77
CA VAL A 61 -1.66 23.26 14.50
C VAL A 61 -0.45 23.10 15.43
N THR A 62 -0.69 23.02 16.74
CA THR A 62 0.30 22.79 17.82
C THR A 62 0.02 21.49 18.58
N ASP A 63 0.90 21.13 19.53
CA ASP A 63 0.89 19.82 20.21
C ASP A 63 -0.47 19.43 20.84
N ASP A 64 -1.21 20.42 21.35
CA ASP A 64 -2.53 20.21 21.95
C ASP A 64 -3.55 19.62 20.96
N ALA A 65 -3.38 19.86 19.65
CA ALA A 65 -4.23 19.31 18.61
C ALA A 65 -4.14 17.78 18.51
N LEU A 66 -3.06 17.17 19.02
CA LEU A 66 -2.84 15.73 18.97
C LEU A 66 -3.40 14.98 20.17
N VAL A 67 -3.76 15.69 21.26
CA VAL A 67 -4.31 15.09 22.49
C VAL A 67 -5.47 14.11 22.22
N PRO A 68 -6.44 14.41 21.34
CA PRO A 68 -7.57 13.51 21.11
C PRO A 68 -7.22 12.24 20.31
N LEU A 69 -6.05 12.17 19.66
CA LEU A 69 -5.71 11.02 18.78
C LEU A 69 -5.68 9.69 19.53
N LYS A 70 -5.37 9.69 20.83
CA LYS A 70 -5.39 8.50 21.69
C LYS A 70 -6.75 7.79 21.71
N ASP A 71 -7.83 8.52 21.46
CA ASP A 71 -9.20 8.03 21.50
C ASP A 71 -9.70 7.62 20.08
N VAL A 72 -8.78 7.56 19.09
CA VAL A 72 -9.03 7.09 17.72
C VAL A 72 -8.08 5.91 17.41
N PRO A 73 -8.35 4.70 17.96
CA PRO A 73 -7.38 3.61 17.99
C PRO A 73 -7.11 2.95 16.63
N ASP A 74 -7.96 3.18 15.63
CA ASP A 74 -7.82 2.65 14.28
C ASP A 74 -7.00 3.53 13.32
N LEU A 75 -6.26 4.51 13.85
CA LEU A 75 -5.35 5.32 13.04
C LEU A 75 -4.18 4.49 12.53
N VAL A 76 -4.10 4.37 11.21
CA VAL A 76 -2.98 3.74 10.52
C VAL A 76 -2.05 4.79 9.90
N TRP A 77 -2.60 5.94 9.47
CA TRP A 77 -1.85 7.02 8.83
C TRP A 77 -2.05 8.33 9.60
N VAL A 78 -0.95 9.03 9.91
CA VAL A 78 -0.98 10.35 10.53
C VAL A 78 -0.07 11.29 9.75
N ASN A 79 -0.61 12.45 9.36
CA ASN A 79 0.11 13.45 8.59
C ASN A 79 0.14 14.81 9.27
N LEU A 80 1.32 15.16 9.79
CA LEU A 80 1.62 16.37 10.56
C LEU A 80 2.55 17.33 9.80
N ARG A 81 2.78 17.10 8.51
CA ARG A 81 3.70 17.88 7.70
C ARG A 81 3.45 19.40 7.81
N GLY A 82 4.51 20.18 8.01
CA GLY A 82 4.46 21.65 8.00
C GLY A 82 3.68 22.27 9.15
N THR A 83 3.36 21.51 10.20
CA THR A 83 2.70 22.01 11.41
C THR A 83 3.71 22.50 12.44
N LYS A 84 3.23 23.14 13.52
CA LYS A 84 4.05 23.62 14.64
C LYS A 84 4.23 22.57 15.74
N ILE A 85 4.07 21.29 15.39
CA ILE A 85 4.24 20.17 16.32
C ILE A 85 5.70 20.06 16.76
N THR A 86 5.90 19.77 18.03
CA THR A 86 7.20 19.55 18.68
C THR A 86 7.27 18.14 19.29
N ASP A 87 8.38 17.82 19.95
CA ASP A 87 8.58 16.53 20.62
C ASP A 87 7.47 16.22 21.64
N GLU A 88 6.91 17.25 22.28
CA GLU A 88 5.79 17.12 23.21
C GLU A 88 4.51 16.59 22.54
N GLY A 89 4.29 16.89 21.26
CA GLY A 89 3.14 16.38 20.52
C GLY A 89 3.24 14.88 20.25
N LEU A 90 4.44 14.35 19.99
CA LEU A 90 4.63 12.94 19.64
C LEU A 90 4.30 11.97 20.77
N LYS A 91 4.29 12.41 22.03
CA LYS A 91 3.86 11.57 23.16
C LYS A 91 2.42 11.05 22.98
N HIS A 92 1.58 11.80 22.25
CA HIS A 92 0.19 11.43 22.00
C HIS A 92 0.04 10.34 20.92
N LEU A 93 1.11 10.00 20.20
CA LEU A 93 1.11 8.93 19.21
C LEU A 93 1.60 7.58 19.76
N ALA A 94 2.24 7.56 20.93
CA ALA A 94 3.00 6.40 21.44
C ALA A 94 2.17 5.09 21.58
N ASP A 95 0.86 5.21 21.75
CA ASP A 95 -0.07 4.10 21.93
C ASP A 95 -0.89 3.76 20.67
N LEU A 96 -0.67 4.46 19.56
CA LEU A 96 -1.33 4.19 18.28
C LEU A 96 -0.68 2.98 17.58
N LYS A 97 -0.89 1.78 18.13
CA LYS A 97 -0.17 0.56 17.71
C LYS A 97 -0.45 0.13 16.27
N LYS A 98 -1.52 0.62 15.65
CA LYS A 98 -1.83 0.39 14.23
C LYS A 98 -1.12 1.34 13.26
N LEU A 99 -0.46 2.38 13.78
CA LEU A 99 0.17 3.39 12.95
C LEU A 99 1.29 2.76 12.10
N ASN A 100 1.13 2.82 10.78
CA ASN A 100 2.09 2.30 9.81
C ASN A 100 2.71 3.39 8.92
N ARG A 101 2.11 4.59 8.85
CA ARG A 101 2.64 5.72 8.07
C ARG A 101 2.58 7.02 8.87
N LEU A 102 3.73 7.65 9.05
CA LEU A 102 3.86 8.92 9.78
C LEU A 102 4.66 9.96 8.97
N HIS A 103 4.03 11.10 8.74
CA HIS A 103 4.61 12.26 8.06
C HIS A 103 4.90 13.38 9.07
N LEU A 104 6.18 13.73 9.26
CA LEU A 104 6.68 14.75 10.19
C LEU A 104 7.49 15.85 9.49
N GLU A 105 7.40 15.94 8.17
CA GLU A 105 8.23 16.86 7.38
C GLU A 105 8.03 18.32 7.84
N LYS A 106 9.13 19.08 7.94
CA LYS A 106 9.10 20.51 8.31
C LYS A 106 8.37 20.79 9.64
N THR A 107 8.56 19.94 10.64
CA THR A 107 8.04 20.14 12.02
C THR A 107 9.17 20.48 12.99
N GLY A 108 8.82 20.79 14.24
CA GLY A 108 9.77 21.09 15.31
C GLY A 108 10.39 19.87 15.99
N ILE A 109 10.34 18.69 15.35
CA ILE A 109 10.80 17.42 15.92
C ILE A 109 12.34 17.34 15.99
N THR A 110 12.83 16.79 17.11
CA THR A 110 14.24 16.50 17.39
C THR A 110 14.43 15.03 17.77
N ASP A 111 15.65 14.66 18.15
CA ASP A 111 15.98 13.32 18.66
C ASP A 111 15.10 12.88 19.84
N ALA A 112 14.73 13.82 20.72
CA ALA A 112 13.90 13.54 21.89
C ALA A 112 12.50 13.07 21.48
N GLY A 113 11.92 13.63 20.42
CA GLY A 113 10.62 13.24 19.90
C GLY A 113 10.58 11.80 19.41
N LEU A 114 11.65 11.32 18.75
CA LEU A 114 11.73 9.96 18.23
C LEU A 114 11.72 8.89 19.32
N ALA A 115 12.11 9.22 20.55
CA ALA A 115 12.02 8.31 21.69
C ALA A 115 10.58 7.88 22.00
N HIS A 116 9.57 8.67 21.62
CA HIS A 116 8.15 8.35 21.76
C HIS A 116 7.64 7.33 20.72
N LEU A 117 8.37 7.13 19.62
CA LEU A 117 7.95 6.24 18.52
C LEU A 117 8.44 4.79 18.68
N LYS A 118 9.32 4.52 19.64
CA LYS A 118 10.02 3.22 19.81
C LYS A 118 9.10 1.99 19.96
N ASN A 119 7.83 2.19 20.34
CA ASN A 119 6.84 1.13 20.56
C ASN A 119 5.79 1.05 19.43
N LEU A 120 6.00 1.73 18.30
CA LEU A 120 5.13 1.69 17.12
C LEU A 120 5.62 0.60 16.16
N GLU A 121 5.54 -0.66 16.59
CA GLU A 121 6.16 -1.79 15.91
C GLU A 121 5.62 -2.04 14.49
N ASN A 122 4.44 -1.52 14.16
CA ASN A 122 3.84 -1.60 12.81
C ASN A 122 4.24 -0.44 11.89
N LEU A 123 5.10 0.49 12.34
CA LEU A 123 5.52 1.62 11.53
C LEU A 123 6.35 1.16 10.33
N GLU A 124 5.85 1.39 9.11
CA GLU A 124 6.50 1.02 7.85
C GLU A 124 7.11 2.22 7.12
N TYR A 125 6.53 3.40 7.29
CA TYR A 125 6.94 4.63 6.63
C TYR A 125 7.07 5.77 7.64
N LEU A 126 8.24 6.41 7.65
CA LEU A 126 8.51 7.59 8.46
C LEU A 126 9.20 8.67 7.61
N ASN A 127 8.62 9.87 7.55
CA ASN A 127 9.26 11.00 6.88
C ASN A 127 9.66 12.09 7.87
N LEU A 128 10.98 12.33 7.96
CA LEU A 128 11.63 13.30 8.85
C LEU A 128 12.25 14.48 8.07
N TYR A 129 11.90 14.64 6.79
CA TYR A 129 12.47 15.66 5.93
C TYR A 129 12.41 17.06 6.59
N GLU A 130 13.56 17.75 6.63
CA GLU A 130 13.69 19.10 7.19
C GLU A 130 13.25 19.23 8.67
N THR A 131 13.63 18.24 9.48
CA THR A 131 13.54 18.25 10.95
C THR A 131 14.94 18.37 11.58
N LYS A 132 15.03 18.51 12.91
CA LYS A 132 16.31 18.62 13.65
C LYS A 132 16.79 17.28 14.22
N VAL A 133 16.44 16.19 13.55
CA VAL A 133 16.85 14.84 13.94
C VAL A 133 18.30 14.58 13.52
N SER A 134 19.10 14.00 14.41
CA SER A 134 20.48 13.56 14.19
C SER A 134 20.62 12.04 14.26
N ASP A 135 21.86 11.55 14.18
CA ASP A 135 22.19 10.13 14.41
C ASP A 135 21.66 9.60 15.75
N ALA A 136 21.61 10.44 16.78
CA ALA A 136 21.13 10.04 18.11
C ALA A 136 19.63 9.70 18.10
N GLY A 137 18.82 10.42 17.32
CA GLY A 137 17.40 10.12 17.17
C GLY A 137 17.15 8.78 16.48
N LEU A 138 17.98 8.42 15.50
CA LEU A 138 17.86 7.13 14.80
C LEU A 138 18.13 5.91 15.70
N GLU A 139 18.89 6.07 16.78
CA GLU A 139 19.09 4.99 17.77
C GLU A 139 17.77 4.53 18.39
N HIS A 140 16.79 5.43 18.55
CA HIS A 140 15.46 5.09 19.07
C HIS A 140 14.62 4.25 18.10
N LEU A 141 14.96 4.24 16.81
CA LEU A 141 14.19 3.58 15.77
C LEU A 141 14.69 2.16 15.43
N LYS A 142 15.87 1.76 15.91
CA LYS A 142 16.50 0.45 15.58
C LYS A 142 15.65 -0.78 15.95
N GLY A 143 14.70 -0.62 16.87
CA GLY A 143 13.74 -1.66 17.28
C GLY A 143 12.57 -1.85 16.31
N LEU A 144 12.30 -0.88 15.42
CA LEU A 144 11.14 -0.89 14.52
C LEU A 144 11.40 -1.77 13.29
N LYS A 145 11.39 -3.09 13.47
CA LYS A 145 11.78 -4.05 12.43
C LYS A 145 10.91 -4.05 11.17
N ASN A 146 9.70 -3.50 11.24
CA ASN A 146 8.81 -3.35 10.09
C ASN A 146 9.03 -2.03 9.32
N LEU A 147 9.95 -1.16 9.76
CA LEU A 147 10.21 0.10 9.09
C LEU A 147 10.89 -0.15 7.74
N LYS A 148 10.16 0.11 6.65
CA LYS A 148 10.61 -0.13 5.27
C LYS A 148 11.21 1.12 4.64
N LYS A 149 10.69 2.30 4.97
CA LYS A 149 11.08 3.57 4.34
C LYS A 149 11.26 4.66 5.38
N ILE A 150 12.43 5.27 5.38
CA ILE A 150 12.73 6.46 6.18
C ILE A 150 13.33 7.56 5.31
N TYR A 151 12.82 8.78 5.47
CA TYR A 151 13.31 9.97 4.77
C TYR A 151 13.97 10.90 5.78
N VAL A 152 15.25 11.19 5.58
CA VAL A 152 16.10 11.99 6.48
C VAL A 152 16.81 13.11 5.72
N TRP A 153 16.31 13.50 4.55
CA TRP A 153 16.88 14.63 3.80
C TRP A 153 16.71 15.93 4.60
N GLN A 154 17.72 16.79 4.54
CA GLN A 154 17.75 18.07 5.29
C GLN A 154 17.57 17.91 6.81
N THR A 155 18.05 16.80 7.39
CA THR A 155 18.23 16.64 8.84
C THR A 155 19.71 16.67 9.22
N ASP A 156 20.02 16.51 10.50
CA ASP A 156 21.39 16.40 11.03
C ASP A 156 21.92 14.95 11.02
N VAL A 157 21.24 14.02 10.32
CA VAL A 157 21.66 12.63 10.18
C VAL A 157 22.88 12.53 9.26
N THR A 158 23.91 11.84 9.73
CA THR A 158 25.15 11.60 9.00
C THR A 158 25.16 10.23 8.32
N LYS A 159 26.18 9.97 7.50
CA LYS A 159 26.45 8.65 6.94
C LYS A 159 26.58 7.57 8.03
N LYS A 160 27.12 7.91 9.19
CA LYS A 160 27.28 6.96 10.31
C LYS A 160 25.93 6.54 10.89
N GLY A 161 24.99 7.49 11.08
CA GLY A 161 23.64 7.17 11.53
C GLY A 161 22.91 6.26 10.54
N VAL A 162 23.09 6.52 9.24
CA VAL A 162 22.54 5.70 8.14
C VAL A 162 23.08 4.27 8.21
N GLU A 163 24.40 4.09 8.30
CA GLU A 163 25.03 2.79 8.46
C GLU A 163 24.51 2.07 9.74
N GLY A 164 24.34 2.83 10.82
CA GLY A 164 23.82 2.32 12.09
C GLY A 164 22.39 1.78 12.00
N ILE A 165 21.48 2.50 11.34
CA ILE A 165 20.09 2.06 11.20
C ILE A 165 19.95 0.96 10.13
N SER A 166 20.69 1.01 9.02
CA SER A 166 20.73 -0.07 8.02
C SER A 166 21.26 -1.38 8.58
N ALA A 167 22.23 -1.34 9.50
CA ALA A 167 22.71 -2.54 10.18
C ALA A 167 21.64 -3.15 11.11
N ALA A 168 20.77 -2.32 11.69
CA ALA A 168 19.72 -2.77 12.60
C ALA A 168 18.46 -3.25 11.87
N ILE A 169 18.15 -2.67 10.71
CA ILE A 169 16.97 -2.96 9.90
C ILE A 169 17.44 -3.24 8.47
N PRO A 170 17.76 -4.52 8.15
CA PRO A 170 18.15 -4.91 6.80
C PRO A 170 17.09 -4.49 5.77
N GLU A 171 17.53 -4.11 4.57
CA GLU A 171 16.66 -3.71 3.44
C GLU A 171 15.83 -2.42 3.62
N ILE A 172 16.02 -1.67 4.72
CA ILE A 172 15.38 -0.36 4.87
C ILE A 172 15.82 0.60 3.75
N TYR A 173 14.84 1.19 3.08
CA TYR A 173 15.06 2.28 2.14
C TYR A 173 15.27 3.59 2.91
N ILE A 174 16.43 4.23 2.72
CA ILE A 174 16.78 5.48 3.38
C ILE A 174 16.95 6.56 2.31
N ASN A 175 16.07 7.55 2.31
CA ASN A 175 16.16 8.72 1.45
C ASN A 175 16.90 9.85 2.17
N ARG A 176 18.07 10.26 1.66
CA ARG A 176 18.83 11.41 2.16
C ARG A 176 18.82 12.60 1.20
N GLY A 177 17.97 12.60 0.18
CA GLY A 177 17.97 13.60 -0.88
C GLY A 177 19.17 13.49 -1.83
N ALA A 178 19.66 14.64 -2.32
CA ALA A 178 20.62 14.70 -3.43
C ALA A 178 22.03 14.14 -3.13
N ASP A 179 22.43 14.05 -1.86
CA ASP A 179 23.69 13.48 -1.37
C ASP A 179 23.52 12.06 -0.80
N ALA A 180 22.32 11.47 -0.91
CA ALA A 180 22.21 10.04 -0.81
C ALA A 180 23.14 9.45 -1.86
N GLU A 181 24.19 8.72 -1.45
CA GLU A 181 24.68 7.61 -2.26
C GLU A 181 23.41 6.93 -2.76
N PRO A 182 23.17 6.87 -4.09
CA PRO A 182 21.98 6.20 -4.56
C PRO A 182 22.05 4.83 -3.90
N GLY A 183 21.05 4.52 -3.07
CA GLY A 183 20.84 3.12 -2.68
C GLY A 183 21.00 2.27 -3.95
N PRO A 184 21.48 1.02 -3.84
CA PRO A 184 21.79 0.20 -5.02
C PRO A 184 20.73 0.47 -6.09
N PRO A 185 21.14 0.92 -7.30
CA PRO A 185 20.28 1.66 -8.21
C PRO A 185 18.92 0.99 -8.23
N ILE A 186 17.86 1.71 -7.84
CA ILE A 186 16.54 1.07 -7.79
C ILE A 186 16.22 0.71 -9.22
N LYS A 187 16.29 -0.58 -9.50
CA LYS A 187 16.31 -1.07 -10.87
C LYS A 187 14.88 -0.98 -11.40
N THR A 188 14.65 -0.02 -12.28
CA THR A 188 13.40 0.11 -13.03
C THR A 188 13.48 -0.79 -14.26
N LEU A 189 12.48 -1.66 -14.42
CA LEU A 189 12.34 -2.55 -15.58
C LEU A 189 12.06 -1.74 -16.84
N ALA A 190 11.12 -0.80 -16.73
CA ALA A 190 10.72 0.08 -17.82
C ALA A 190 10.04 1.34 -17.29
N ASN A 191 10.23 2.46 -18.00
CA ASN A 191 9.35 3.62 -17.90
C ASN A 191 8.28 3.48 -19.00
N ALA A 192 7.08 3.04 -18.64
CA ALA A 192 6.08 2.58 -19.61
C ALA A 192 4.65 2.91 -19.17
N ARG A 193 3.74 3.01 -20.14
CA ARG A 193 2.29 3.19 -19.92
C ARG A 193 1.52 1.91 -20.21
N TYR A 194 1.95 1.14 -21.20
CA TYR A 194 1.22 -0.07 -21.63
C TYR A 194 2.03 -1.32 -21.38
N ILE A 195 1.36 -2.38 -20.94
CA ILE A 195 1.92 -3.72 -20.85
C ILE A 195 1.14 -4.65 -21.76
N LYS A 196 1.82 -5.33 -22.67
CA LYS A 196 1.21 -6.29 -23.59
C LYS A 196 1.76 -7.68 -23.33
N VAL A 197 0.87 -8.66 -23.27
CA VAL A 197 1.23 -10.08 -23.37
C VAL A 197 0.71 -10.59 -24.71
N LYS A 198 1.57 -11.24 -25.50
CA LYS A 198 1.20 -11.75 -26.82
C LYS A 198 1.77 -13.14 -27.06
N LEU A 199 1.07 -13.88 -27.91
CA LEU A 199 1.54 -15.12 -28.50
C LEU A 199 1.76 -14.88 -29.99
N ASP A 200 2.77 -15.53 -30.57
CA ASP A 200 2.93 -15.61 -32.03
C ASP A 200 2.40 -16.95 -32.55
N GLY A 201 2.06 -16.98 -33.83
CA GLY A 201 1.61 -18.19 -34.54
C GLY A 201 0.09 -18.32 -34.64
N GLU A 202 -0.34 -19.38 -35.35
CA GLU A 202 -1.74 -19.68 -35.62
C GLU A 202 -2.35 -20.58 -34.55
N LYS A 203 -3.68 -20.52 -34.39
CA LYS A 203 -4.47 -21.37 -33.48
C LYS A 203 -3.95 -21.32 -32.04
N ARG A 204 -3.65 -20.12 -31.58
CA ARG A 204 -3.20 -19.84 -30.23
C ARG A 204 -4.39 -19.40 -29.38
N ILE A 205 -4.28 -19.68 -28.09
CA ILE A 205 -5.20 -19.18 -27.07
C ILE A 205 -4.34 -18.55 -25.99
N LEU A 206 -4.55 -17.27 -25.72
CA LEU A 206 -3.98 -16.57 -24.58
C LEU A 206 -4.97 -16.60 -23.41
N SER A 207 -4.50 -17.11 -22.27
CA SER A 207 -5.19 -17.09 -20.98
C SER A 207 -4.20 -16.68 -19.90
N LEU A 208 -4.60 -15.70 -19.10
CA LEU A 208 -3.79 -15.12 -18.03
C LEU A 208 -4.64 -15.13 -16.76
N ALA A 209 -4.10 -15.64 -15.67
CA ALA A 209 -4.75 -15.59 -14.36
C ALA A 209 -4.63 -14.19 -13.77
N GLU A 210 -3.44 -13.60 -13.81
CA GLU A 210 -3.19 -12.23 -13.37
C GLU A 210 -1.93 -11.70 -14.06
N VAL A 211 -1.89 -10.40 -14.34
CA VAL A 211 -0.68 -9.67 -14.76
C VAL A 211 -0.44 -8.56 -13.76
N GLN A 212 0.36 -8.85 -12.74
CA GLN A 212 0.70 -7.89 -11.70
C GLN A 212 1.80 -6.94 -12.21
N VAL A 213 1.61 -5.63 -12.03
CA VAL A 213 2.58 -4.61 -12.44
C VAL A 213 2.90 -3.77 -11.22
N ILE A 214 4.14 -3.81 -10.74
CA ILE A 214 4.53 -3.20 -9.46
C ILE A 214 5.43 -1.99 -9.70
N GLU A 215 5.11 -0.86 -9.07
CA GLU A 215 5.88 0.38 -9.14
C GLU A 215 7.22 0.28 -8.42
N THR A 216 8.29 0.75 -9.08
CA THR A 216 9.67 0.68 -8.60
C THR A 216 9.85 1.21 -7.18
N ILE A 217 9.31 2.40 -6.89
CA ILE A 217 9.62 3.11 -5.63
C ILE A 217 8.61 2.76 -4.54
N THR A 218 7.32 2.70 -4.86
CA THR A 218 6.29 2.53 -3.83
C THR A 218 6.04 1.06 -3.50
N GLY A 219 6.31 0.13 -4.43
CA GLY A 219 5.89 -1.27 -4.33
C GLY A 219 4.39 -1.46 -4.55
N LYS A 220 3.70 -0.45 -5.08
CA LYS A 220 2.26 -0.47 -5.32
C LYS A 220 1.92 -1.30 -6.55
N ASP A 221 0.86 -2.09 -6.45
CA ASP A 221 0.19 -2.74 -7.59
C ASP A 221 -0.52 -1.69 -8.46
N LEU A 222 -0.08 -1.59 -9.71
CA LEU A 222 -0.53 -0.58 -10.66
C LEU A 222 -1.66 -1.10 -11.55
N GLN A 223 -1.75 -2.42 -11.73
CA GLN A 223 -2.67 -3.00 -12.70
C GLN A 223 -4.13 -2.78 -12.31
N THR A 224 -4.43 -2.79 -11.01
CA THR A 224 -5.79 -2.63 -10.47
C THR A 224 -6.40 -1.25 -10.70
N GLU A 225 -5.58 -0.26 -11.08
CA GLU A 225 -6.01 1.10 -11.42
C GLU A 225 -6.11 1.33 -12.94
N GLY A 226 -5.63 0.37 -13.72
CA GLY A 226 -5.57 0.46 -15.17
C GLY A 226 -6.85 0.00 -15.86
N SER A 227 -6.77 -0.11 -17.18
CA SER A 227 -7.83 -0.69 -18.00
C SER A 227 -7.21 -1.72 -18.95
N ALA A 228 -7.80 -2.91 -18.99
CA ALA A 228 -7.32 -4.00 -19.82
C ALA A 228 -8.21 -4.23 -21.04
N SER A 229 -7.59 -4.66 -22.13
CA SER A 229 -8.23 -5.06 -23.38
C SER A 229 -7.53 -6.29 -23.96
N GLN A 230 -8.21 -7.04 -24.82
CA GLN A 230 -7.62 -8.21 -25.47
C GLN A 230 -8.17 -8.37 -26.89
N SER A 231 -7.47 -9.13 -27.73
CA SER A 231 -7.78 -9.31 -29.15
C SER A 231 -9.18 -9.85 -29.40
N SER A 232 -9.63 -10.78 -28.57
CA SER A 232 -10.96 -11.38 -28.65
C SER A 232 -11.38 -11.94 -27.28
N ASN A 233 -12.66 -12.22 -27.09
CA ASN A 233 -13.14 -12.87 -25.87
C ASN A 233 -13.70 -14.26 -26.21
N TYR A 234 -13.31 -15.27 -25.44
CA TYR A 234 -14.05 -16.52 -25.41
C TYR A 234 -15.24 -16.40 -24.47
N GLN A 235 -16.45 -16.25 -25.01
CA GLN A 235 -17.64 -15.95 -24.21
C GLN A 235 -17.44 -14.64 -23.40
N ASP A 236 -17.83 -14.63 -22.11
CA ASP A 236 -17.77 -13.46 -21.23
C ASP A 236 -16.45 -13.32 -20.45
N THR A 237 -15.37 -14.00 -20.87
CA THR A 237 -14.06 -13.92 -20.20
C THR A 237 -13.33 -12.64 -20.60
N LYS A 238 -13.58 -11.57 -19.85
CA LYS A 238 -13.04 -10.24 -20.15
C LYS A 238 -11.57 -10.08 -19.75
N ALA A 239 -10.91 -9.10 -20.35
CA ALA A 239 -9.51 -8.76 -20.12
C ALA A 239 -9.21 -8.24 -18.70
N ASP A 240 -10.19 -7.57 -18.07
CA ASP A 240 -10.07 -6.97 -16.73
C ASP A 240 -9.85 -8.02 -15.63
N ARG A 241 -10.15 -9.29 -15.90
CA ARG A 241 -9.89 -10.37 -14.95
C ARG A 241 -8.41 -10.54 -14.61
N ALA A 242 -7.49 -10.22 -15.54
CA ALA A 242 -6.05 -10.30 -15.26
C ALA A 242 -5.47 -9.04 -14.58
N ILE A 243 -6.34 -8.14 -14.11
CA ILE A 243 -5.95 -6.99 -13.29
C ILE A 243 -6.88 -6.80 -12.08
N ASP A 244 -7.62 -7.85 -11.71
CA ASP A 244 -8.60 -7.76 -10.63
C ASP A 244 -7.95 -7.91 -9.23
N GLY A 245 -6.65 -8.19 -9.18
CA GLY A 245 -5.88 -8.42 -7.96
C GLY A 245 -6.03 -9.83 -7.39
N ASN A 246 -6.71 -10.74 -8.10
CA ASN A 246 -6.91 -12.12 -7.69
C ASN A 246 -6.09 -13.10 -8.54
N VAL A 247 -5.06 -13.68 -7.95
CA VAL A 247 -4.14 -14.62 -8.61
C VAL A 247 -4.71 -16.04 -8.82
N GLU A 248 -6.01 -16.24 -8.58
CA GLU A 248 -6.66 -17.53 -8.77
C GLU A 248 -6.51 -18.01 -10.22
N SER A 249 -5.92 -19.19 -10.36
CA SER A 249 -5.44 -19.73 -11.64
C SER A 249 -6.34 -20.86 -12.19
N ASP A 250 -7.34 -21.31 -11.43
CA ASP A 250 -8.41 -22.19 -11.92
C ASP A 250 -9.45 -21.36 -12.68
N PHE A 251 -9.62 -21.65 -13.96
CA PHE A 251 -10.54 -20.93 -14.85
C PHE A 251 -12.00 -20.98 -14.37
N SER A 252 -12.39 -22.07 -13.71
CA SER A 252 -13.76 -22.23 -13.20
C SER A 252 -14.10 -21.24 -12.08
N LYS A 253 -13.11 -20.59 -11.47
CA LYS A 253 -13.27 -19.59 -10.40
C LYS A 253 -13.53 -18.18 -10.91
N GLY A 254 -13.37 -17.94 -12.20
CA GLY A 254 -13.81 -16.70 -12.84
C GLY A 254 -12.83 -15.52 -12.82
N SER A 255 -11.57 -15.69 -12.39
CA SER A 255 -10.50 -14.66 -12.51
C SER A 255 -9.54 -14.88 -13.69
N VAL A 256 -9.72 -15.93 -14.50
CA VAL A 256 -8.82 -16.15 -15.63
C VAL A 256 -9.39 -15.52 -16.91
N THR A 257 -8.56 -14.76 -17.62
CA THR A 257 -8.86 -14.23 -18.96
C THR A 257 -8.79 -15.35 -20.02
N HIS A 258 -9.48 -15.18 -21.14
CA HIS A 258 -9.43 -16.15 -22.23
C HIS A 258 -9.80 -15.52 -23.56
N THR A 259 -8.87 -15.57 -24.52
CA THR A 259 -9.13 -15.21 -25.92
C THR A 259 -9.83 -16.35 -26.65
N ALA A 260 -10.51 -16.07 -27.77
CA ALA A 260 -10.89 -17.15 -28.68
C ALA A 260 -9.63 -17.81 -29.26
N GLU A 261 -9.76 -19.00 -29.86
CA GLU A 261 -8.66 -19.56 -30.66
C GLU A 261 -8.46 -18.70 -31.90
N GLU A 262 -7.29 -18.07 -32.02
CA GLU A 262 -7.00 -17.13 -33.09
C GLU A 262 -5.51 -17.08 -33.44
N THR A 263 -5.16 -16.33 -34.47
CA THR A 263 -3.78 -16.06 -34.84
C THR A 263 -3.25 -14.88 -34.06
N ALA A 264 -2.10 -15.04 -33.43
CA ALA A 264 -1.39 -14.03 -32.66
C ALA A 264 -2.27 -13.26 -31.61
N PRO A 265 -2.94 -13.99 -30.69
CA PRO A 265 -3.75 -13.36 -29.65
C PRO A 265 -2.90 -12.48 -28.75
N TRP A 266 -3.51 -11.41 -28.25
CA TRP A 266 -2.86 -10.47 -27.35
C TRP A 266 -3.79 -9.97 -26.26
N TRP A 267 -3.17 -9.57 -25.16
CA TRP A 267 -3.78 -8.86 -24.05
C TRP A 267 -2.96 -7.60 -23.77
N LEU A 268 -3.61 -6.49 -23.46
CA LEU A 268 -3.00 -5.17 -23.28
C LEU A 268 -3.61 -4.46 -22.08
N LEU A 269 -2.76 -4.04 -21.16
CA LEU A 269 -3.07 -3.13 -20.06
C LEU A 269 -2.64 -1.70 -20.42
N ASP A 270 -3.54 -0.74 -20.21
CA ASP A 270 -3.25 0.69 -20.16
C ASP A 270 -3.26 1.16 -18.70
N LEU A 271 -2.11 1.64 -18.21
CA LEU A 271 -1.95 2.18 -16.86
C LEU A 271 -2.49 3.61 -16.69
N GLY A 272 -3.03 4.21 -17.76
CA GLY A 272 -3.58 5.57 -17.79
C GLY A 272 -2.53 6.67 -17.96
N ASP A 273 -1.37 6.52 -17.33
CA ASP A 273 -0.19 7.39 -17.49
C ASP A 273 1.11 6.58 -17.49
N THR A 274 2.22 7.21 -17.86
CA THR A 274 3.54 6.60 -17.81
C THR A 274 3.98 6.37 -16.37
N ARG A 275 4.48 5.17 -16.06
CA ARG A 275 4.89 4.73 -14.72
C ARG A 275 6.29 4.14 -14.73
N ASP A 276 6.98 4.26 -13.60
CA ASP A 276 8.24 3.55 -13.34
C ASP A 276 7.94 2.14 -12.84
N ILE A 277 8.04 1.17 -13.74
CA ILE A 277 7.72 -0.23 -13.50
C ILE A 277 8.96 -0.93 -12.97
N GLY A 278 8.88 -1.51 -11.76
CA GLY A 278 9.98 -2.25 -11.15
C GLY A 278 9.88 -3.76 -11.38
N LYS A 279 8.66 -4.29 -11.43
CA LYS A 279 8.39 -5.71 -11.63
C LYS A 279 7.12 -5.95 -12.43
N ILE A 280 7.15 -6.93 -13.32
CA ILE A 280 5.95 -7.50 -13.95
C ILE A 280 5.89 -8.98 -13.57
N VAL A 281 4.75 -9.45 -13.09
CA VAL A 281 4.53 -10.87 -12.77
C VAL A 281 3.36 -11.38 -13.60
N VAL A 282 3.59 -12.47 -14.33
CA VAL A 282 2.56 -13.14 -15.11
C VAL A 282 2.19 -14.44 -14.43
N TYR A 283 0.94 -14.53 -13.98
CA TYR A 283 0.36 -15.73 -13.40
C TYR A 283 -0.35 -16.54 -14.49
N ASN A 284 0.10 -17.78 -14.66
CA ASN A 284 -0.43 -18.70 -15.65
C ASN A 284 -1.65 -19.45 -15.13
N ARG A 285 -2.44 -20.00 -16.05
CA ARG A 285 -3.59 -20.85 -15.76
C ARG A 285 -3.15 -22.24 -15.26
N SER A 286 -3.90 -22.82 -14.32
CA SER A 286 -3.55 -24.06 -13.61
C SER A 286 -3.91 -25.37 -14.33
N GLU A 287 -4.77 -25.33 -15.34
CA GLU A 287 -5.24 -26.55 -16.01
C GLU A 287 -4.55 -26.80 -17.36
N VAL A 288 -4.17 -25.73 -18.05
CA VAL A 288 -3.63 -25.73 -19.44
C VAL A 288 -2.54 -24.68 -19.61
N GLY A 289 -1.57 -24.69 -18.69
CA GLY A 289 -0.51 -23.69 -18.62
C GLY A 289 0.37 -23.66 -19.87
N GLU A 290 0.47 -24.77 -20.61
CA GLU A 290 1.31 -24.90 -21.79
C GLU A 290 0.93 -23.93 -22.93
N ARG A 291 -0.29 -23.38 -22.90
CA ARG A 291 -0.76 -22.37 -23.86
C ARG A 291 0.08 -21.09 -23.83
N LEU A 292 0.61 -20.74 -22.65
CA LEU A 292 1.45 -19.56 -22.44
C LEU A 292 2.89 -19.75 -22.92
N LYS A 293 3.24 -20.94 -23.42
CA LYS A 293 4.57 -21.22 -23.95
C LYS A 293 4.96 -20.22 -25.05
N ASP A 294 6.19 -19.73 -24.94
CA ASP A 294 6.81 -18.75 -25.84
C ASP A 294 6.10 -17.39 -25.86
N ALA A 295 5.24 -17.10 -24.88
CA ALA A 295 4.61 -15.79 -24.75
C ALA A 295 5.66 -14.69 -24.59
N THR A 296 5.41 -13.57 -25.25
CA THR A 296 6.22 -12.37 -25.15
C THR A 296 5.47 -11.33 -24.33
N VAL A 297 6.15 -10.75 -23.37
CA VAL A 297 5.69 -9.61 -22.58
C VAL A 297 6.46 -8.38 -23.05
N GLU A 298 5.75 -7.31 -23.39
CA GLU A 298 6.34 -6.05 -23.86
C GLU A 298 5.78 -4.88 -23.05
N ALA A 299 6.66 -3.95 -22.70
CA ALA A 299 6.27 -2.66 -22.13
C ALA A 299 6.43 -1.57 -23.19
N PHE A 300 5.47 -0.67 -23.28
CA PHE A 300 5.45 0.41 -24.26
C PHE A 300 5.36 1.77 -23.59
N ASP A 301 6.07 2.75 -24.16
CA ASP A 301 5.89 4.15 -23.80
C ASP A 301 4.53 4.70 -24.30
N ARG A 302 4.26 5.97 -24.01
CA ARG A 302 3.03 6.65 -24.45
C ARG A 302 2.89 6.71 -25.98
N ALA A 303 3.99 6.70 -26.72
CA ALA A 303 4.03 6.73 -28.18
C ALA A 303 3.95 5.33 -28.81
N LEU A 304 3.74 4.29 -27.99
CA LEU A 304 3.68 2.88 -28.41
C LEU A 304 5.01 2.35 -28.96
N ASN A 305 6.14 2.92 -28.55
CA ASN A 305 7.44 2.30 -28.77
C ASN A 305 7.69 1.23 -27.71
N VAL A 306 8.20 0.08 -28.12
CA VAL A 306 8.66 -0.96 -27.18
C VAL A 306 9.87 -0.42 -26.42
N VAL A 307 9.75 -0.27 -25.10
CA VAL A 307 10.84 0.17 -24.22
C VAL A 307 11.45 -0.98 -23.44
N TRP A 308 10.75 -2.12 -23.36
CA TRP A 308 11.24 -3.35 -22.75
C TRP A 308 10.50 -4.56 -23.32
N SER A 309 11.17 -5.71 -23.38
CA SER A 309 10.58 -6.98 -23.79
C SER A 309 11.20 -8.15 -23.03
N GLY A 310 10.38 -9.13 -22.65
CA GLY A 310 10.77 -10.38 -22.02
C GLY A 310 9.95 -11.55 -22.55
N LYS A 311 10.43 -12.77 -22.32
CA LYS A 311 9.71 -14.01 -22.68
C LYS A 311 9.35 -14.79 -21.45
N VAL A 312 8.14 -15.35 -21.44
CA VAL A 312 7.71 -16.30 -20.41
C VAL A 312 8.64 -17.52 -20.43
N SER A 313 9.32 -17.77 -19.31
CA SER A 313 10.36 -18.81 -19.19
C SER A 313 9.80 -20.16 -18.77
N ASP A 314 8.65 -20.17 -18.09
CA ASP A 314 7.95 -21.37 -17.65
C ASP A 314 6.46 -21.30 -17.97
N ALA A 315 5.98 -22.33 -18.66
CA ALA A 315 4.58 -22.51 -19.03
C ALA A 315 3.98 -23.78 -18.41
N ALA A 316 4.50 -24.24 -17.28
CA ALA A 316 3.83 -25.27 -16.49
C ALA A 316 2.46 -24.79 -15.99
N ASN A 317 1.59 -25.75 -15.65
CA ASN A 317 0.30 -25.48 -15.06
C ASN A 317 0.44 -24.64 -13.77
N GLY A 318 -0.15 -23.44 -13.79
CA GLY A 318 -0.11 -22.50 -12.67
C GLY A 318 1.27 -21.86 -12.45
N SER A 319 2.16 -21.91 -13.45
CA SER A 319 3.47 -21.27 -13.37
C SER A 319 3.34 -19.76 -13.13
N VAL A 320 4.36 -19.20 -12.49
CA VAL A 320 4.48 -17.76 -12.26
C VAL A 320 5.80 -17.33 -12.88
N THR A 321 5.75 -16.40 -13.84
CA THR A 321 6.97 -15.81 -14.41
C THR A 321 7.13 -14.39 -13.91
N GLU A 322 8.26 -14.12 -13.28
CA GLU A 322 8.63 -12.80 -12.79
C GLU A 322 9.66 -12.14 -13.71
N PHE A 323 9.42 -10.87 -14.02
CA PHE A 323 10.34 -10.00 -14.75
C PHE A 323 10.73 -8.86 -13.82
N VAL A 324 12.01 -8.81 -13.46
CA VAL A 324 12.62 -7.77 -12.64
C VAL A 324 13.79 -7.17 -13.39
N ALA A 325 14.13 -5.92 -13.07
CA ALA A 325 15.27 -5.26 -13.68
C ALA A 325 16.59 -5.87 -13.20
N GLU A 326 17.47 -6.20 -14.15
CA GLU A 326 18.73 -6.94 -13.92
C GLU A 326 19.80 -6.19 -13.17
#